data_AF-A0A368XSM3-F1
#
_entry.id   AF-A0A368XSM3-F1
#
_cell.length_a   1.000
_cell.length_b   1.000
_cell.length_c   1.000
_cell.angle_alpha   90.00
_cell.angle_beta   90.00
_cell.angle_gamma   90.00
#
_symmetry.space_group_name_H-M   'P 1'
#
loop_
_entity.id
_entity.type
_entity.pdbx_description
1 polymer ?
#
loop_
_entity_poly.entity_id
_entity_poly.type
_entity_poly.pdbx_seq_one_letter_code
_entity_poly.pdbx_strand_id
1 'polypeptide(L)'
;MTNTRHPEPALSRLADLREREVERRQTELAEQLADAERRRRNQDRLDSLWRTSTTSGTLSPLASLNCANYKQNVMELAERHRGDLSRQEQAVDRARLALLTAARRQGAIDQVLAQRLQEHGRALRSAEQKRQDEIARQSWLRRAP
;
A
#
# COMPACT_ATOMS: atom_id res chain seq x y z
N MET A 1 27.07 13.73 -32.13
CA MET A 1 27.29 13.88 -30.67
C MET A 1 25.98 13.57 -29.96
N THR A 2 25.71 12.30 -29.70
CA THR A 2 24.47 11.86 -29.03
C THR A 2 24.68 11.96 -27.52
N ASN A 3 23.93 12.87 -26.91
CA ASN A 3 23.90 13.15 -25.48
C ASN A 3 23.50 11.88 -24.69
N THR A 4 24.48 11.16 -24.17
CA THR A 4 24.29 10.04 -23.22
C THR A 4 23.85 10.62 -21.88
N ARG A 5 22.57 11.01 -21.77
CA ARG A 5 21.96 11.26 -20.47
C ARG A 5 21.97 9.94 -19.70
N HIS A 6 22.79 9.83 -18.66
CA HIS A 6 22.89 8.67 -17.79
C HIS A 6 21.49 8.31 -17.23
N PRO A 7 20.85 7.22 -17.71
CA PRO A 7 19.49 6.87 -17.30
C PRO A 7 19.44 6.23 -15.91
N GLU A 8 20.56 5.72 -15.41
CA GLU A 8 20.67 5.03 -14.12
C GLU A 8 20.29 5.92 -12.91
N PRO A 9 20.81 7.15 -12.74
CA PRO A 9 20.39 8.01 -11.62
C PRO A 9 18.96 8.51 -11.73
N ALA A 10 18.35 8.51 -12.91
CA ALA A 10 16.93 8.84 -13.07
C ALA A 10 16.04 7.64 -12.72
N LEU A 11 16.42 6.43 -13.14
CA LEU A 11 15.71 5.19 -12.81
C LEU A 11 15.82 4.83 -11.33
N SER A 12 16.99 5.03 -10.71
CA SER A 12 17.16 4.84 -9.26
C SER A 12 16.26 5.78 -8.46
N ARG A 13 16.24 7.09 -8.80
CA ARG A 13 15.33 8.04 -8.16
C ARG A 13 13.86 7.69 -8.35
N LEU A 14 13.51 7.13 -9.51
CA LEU A 14 12.16 6.65 -9.76
C LEU A 14 11.83 5.42 -8.89
N ALA A 15 12.77 4.49 -8.70
CA ALA A 15 12.60 3.35 -7.79
C ALA A 15 12.35 3.84 -6.35
N ASP A 16 13.19 4.75 -5.85
CA ASP A 16 13.04 5.34 -4.52
C ASP A 16 11.68 6.02 -4.32
N LEU A 17 11.20 6.75 -5.34
CA LEU A 17 9.89 7.39 -5.30
C LEU A 17 8.75 6.36 -5.18
N ARG A 18 8.90 5.20 -5.82
CA ARG A 18 7.88 4.15 -5.83
C ARG A 18 7.88 3.32 -4.56
N GLU A 19 9.05 3.10 -3.98
CA GLU A 19 9.17 2.52 -2.64
C GLU A 19 8.42 3.39 -1.63
N ARG A 20 8.68 4.70 -1.61
CA ARG A 20 7.95 5.65 -0.74
C ARG A 20 6.45 5.69 -1.02
N GLU A 21 6.05 5.52 -2.28
CA GLU A 21 4.63 5.41 -2.62
C GLU A 21 4.01 4.16 -1.99
N VAL A 22 4.68 3.00 -2.06
CA VAL A 22 4.22 1.76 -1.43
C VAL A 22 4.14 1.91 0.08
N GLU A 23 5.15 2.48 0.73
CA GLU A 23 5.14 2.77 2.17
C GLU A 23 3.93 3.64 2.54
N ARG A 24 3.69 4.73 1.81
CA ARG A 24 2.52 5.59 2.03
C ARG A 24 1.21 4.82 1.89
N ARG A 25 1.09 3.95 0.87
CA ARG A 25 -0.11 3.10 0.69
C ARG A 25 -0.29 2.09 1.80
N GLN A 26 0.79 1.57 2.39
CA GLN A 26 0.73 0.68 3.55
C GLN A 26 0.22 1.44 4.78
N THR A 27 0.69 2.66 5.02
CA THR A 27 0.19 3.53 6.10
C THR A 27 -1.30 3.84 5.90
N GLU A 28 -1.70 4.26 4.71
CA GLU A 28 -3.12 4.50 4.38
C GLU A 28 -3.98 3.26 4.66
N LEU A 29 -3.53 2.06 4.26
CA LEU A 29 -4.25 0.82 4.52
C LEU A 29 -4.36 0.52 6.04
N ALA A 30 -3.28 0.72 6.79
CA ALA A 30 -3.29 0.53 8.24
C ALA A 30 -4.29 1.46 8.93
N GLU A 31 -4.37 2.73 8.51
CA GLU A 31 -5.37 3.69 9.01
C GLU A 31 -6.80 3.21 8.70
N GLN A 32 -7.07 2.79 7.46
CA GLN A 32 -8.40 2.29 7.09
C GLN A 32 -8.81 1.05 7.88
N LEU A 33 -7.87 0.14 8.17
CA LEU A 33 -8.10 -1.05 8.98
C LEU A 33 -8.38 -0.69 10.45
N ALA A 34 -7.63 0.25 11.03
CA ALA A 34 -7.87 0.72 12.38
C ALA A 34 -9.28 1.36 12.53
N ASP A 35 -9.68 2.16 11.54
CA ASP A 35 -11.02 2.76 11.50
C ASP A 35 -12.13 1.72 11.32
N ALA A 36 -11.92 0.71 10.47
CA ALA A 36 -12.87 -0.40 10.29
C ALA A 36 -13.07 -1.17 11.60
N GLU A 37 -11.97 -1.50 12.28
CA GLU A 37 -11.99 -2.21 13.56
C GLU A 37 -12.71 -1.39 14.65
N ARG A 38 -12.44 -0.08 14.72
CA ARG A 38 -13.16 0.82 15.65
C ARG A 38 -14.66 0.84 15.37
N ARG A 39 -15.07 0.89 14.10
CA ARG A 39 -16.49 0.87 13.71
C ARG A 39 -17.16 -0.46 14.04
N ARG A 40 -16.48 -1.59 13.81
CA ARG A 40 -16.96 -2.93 14.19
C ARG A 40 -17.21 -3.02 15.69
N ARG A 41 -16.27 -2.58 16.53
CA ARG A 41 -16.45 -2.56 17.99
C ARG A 41 -17.64 -1.70 18.43
N ASN A 42 -17.85 -0.56 17.76
CA ASN A 42 -18.99 0.30 18.07
C ASN A 42 -20.32 -0.37 17.68
N GLN A 43 -20.35 -1.06 16.53
CA GLN A 43 -21.50 -1.84 16.09
C GLN A 43 -21.83 -2.96 17.10
N ASP A 44 -20.83 -3.73 17.52
CA ASP A 44 -21.01 -4.80 18.52
C ASP A 44 -21.57 -4.25 19.86
N ARG A 45 -21.11 -3.06 20.25
CA ARG A 45 -21.61 -2.36 21.45
C ARG A 45 -23.08 -1.94 21.29
N LEU A 46 -23.46 -1.39 20.13
CA LEU A 46 -24.85 -1.00 19.86
C LEU A 46 -25.78 -2.22 19.83
N ASP A 47 -25.34 -3.30 19.21
CA ASP A 47 -26.11 -4.56 19.16
C ASP A 47 -26.28 -5.14 20.58
N SER A 48 -25.24 -5.07 21.43
CA SER A 48 -25.33 -5.46 22.84
C SER A 48 -26.32 -4.59 23.64
N LEU A 49 -26.26 -3.26 23.48
CA LEU A 49 -27.21 -2.34 24.12
C LEU A 49 -28.65 -2.61 23.69
N TRP A 50 -28.87 -2.90 22.41
CA TRP A 50 -30.18 -3.27 21.90
C TRP A 50 -30.69 -4.56 22.56
N ARG A 51 -29.87 -5.63 22.58
CA ARG A 51 -30.24 -6.92 23.18
C ARG A 51 -30.54 -6.83 24.67
N THR A 52 -29.83 -5.97 25.40
CA THR A 52 -30.01 -5.79 26.85
C THR A 52 -31.17 -4.85 27.21
N SER A 53 -31.68 -4.06 26.25
CA SER A 53 -32.81 -3.14 26.47
C SER A 53 -34.19 -3.80 26.61
N THR A 54 -34.26 -5.13 26.74
CA THR A 54 -35.51 -5.88 26.97
C THR A 54 -36.17 -5.52 28.29
N THR A 55 -37.46 -5.29 28.20
CA THR A 55 -38.31 -4.79 29.29
C THR A 55 -38.70 -5.95 30.21
N SER A 56 -38.23 -5.94 31.45
CA SER A 56 -38.71 -6.85 32.50
C SER A 56 -39.83 -6.17 33.30
N GLY A 57 -41.05 -6.70 33.21
CA GLY A 57 -42.18 -6.35 34.09
C GLY A 57 -43.21 -5.37 33.53
N THR A 58 -44.33 -5.24 34.27
CA THR A 58 -45.41 -4.27 34.04
C THR A 58 -44.90 -2.85 34.27
N LEU A 59 -44.58 -2.15 33.19
CA LEU A 59 -44.19 -0.74 33.20
C LEU A 59 -45.41 0.19 33.25
N SER A 60 -45.25 1.35 33.86
CA SER A 60 -46.15 2.50 33.67
C SER A 60 -46.25 2.86 32.17
N PRO A 61 -47.39 3.40 31.67
CA PRO A 61 -47.54 3.83 30.29
C PRO A 61 -46.44 4.79 29.81
N LEU A 62 -46.00 5.74 30.65
CA LEU A 62 -44.89 6.66 30.33
C LEU A 62 -43.55 5.93 30.20
N ALA A 63 -43.28 4.97 31.08
CA ALA A 63 -42.06 4.15 31.01
C ALA A 63 -42.06 3.26 29.76
N SER A 64 -43.23 2.73 29.38
CA SER A 64 -43.41 1.95 28.15
C SER A 64 -43.12 2.79 26.91
N LEU A 65 -43.63 4.03 26.85
CA LEU A 65 -43.38 4.96 25.76
C LEU A 65 -41.89 5.34 25.66
N ASN A 66 -41.24 5.63 26.79
CA ASN A 66 -39.81 5.93 26.82
C ASN A 66 -38.96 4.74 26.33
N CYS A 67 -39.30 3.51 26.75
CA CYS A 67 -38.63 2.31 26.25
C CYS A 67 -38.83 2.11 24.74
N ALA A 68 -40.03 2.37 24.23
CA ALA A 68 -40.31 2.28 22.80
C ALA A 68 -39.50 3.30 21.99
N ASN A 69 -39.50 4.57 22.42
CA ASN A 69 -38.73 5.63 21.78
C ASN A 69 -37.21 5.35 21.82
N TYR A 70 -36.70 4.87 22.96
CA TYR A 70 -35.30 4.48 23.09
C TYR A 70 -34.92 3.37 22.11
N LYS A 71 -35.75 2.31 22.01
CA LYS A 71 -35.51 1.20 21.08
C LYS A 71 -35.52 1.65 19.63
N GLN A 72 -36.48 2.50 19.26
CA GLN A 72 -36.55 3.05 17.91
C GLN A 72 -35.29 3.87 17.57
N ASN A 73 -34.85 4.75 18.48
CA ASN A 73 -33.64 5.55 18.30
C ASN A 73 -32.38 4.68 18.17
N VAL A 74 -32.25 3.62 18.99
CA VAL A 74 -31.12 2.69 18.92
C VAL A 74 -31.15 1.88 17.61
N MET A 75 -32.33 1.48 17.13
CA MET A 75 -32.47 0.79 15.83
C MET A 75 -32.03 1.68 14.67
N GLU A 76 -32.49 2.94 14.63
CA GLU A 76 -32.08 3.88 13.59
C GLU A 76 -30.57 4.16 13.63
N LEU A 77 -30.00 4.26 14.83
CA LEU A 77 -28.56 4.45 15.01
C LEU A 77 -27.76 3.23 14.54
N ALA A 78 -28.21 2.01 14.89
CA ALA A 78 -27.58 0.77 14.46
C ALA A 78 -27.62 0.61 12.93
N GLU A 79 -28.72 0.99 12.28
CA GLU A 79 -28.81 0.95 10.81
C GLU A 79 -27.81 1.90 10.15
N ARG A 80 -27.70 3.14 10.66
CA ARG A 80 -26.70 4.09 10.18
C ARG A 80 -25.28 3.55 10.34
N HIS A 81 -24.98 2.96 11.50
CA HIS A 81 -23.67 2.38 11.77
C HIS A 81 -23.33 1.17 10.88
N ARG A 82 -24.32 0.33 10.54
CA ARG A 82 -24.12 -0.76 9.55
C ARG A 82 -23.78 -0.22 8.17
N GLY A 83 -24.49 0.81 7.69
CA GLY A 83 -24.16 1.48 6.44
C GLY A 83 -22.76 2.10 6.45
N ASP A 84 -22.40 2.72 7.58
CA ASP A 84 -21.07 3.30 7.82
C ASP A 84 -19.94 2.28 7.86
N LEU A 85 -20.18 1.10 8.43
CA LEU A 85 -19.22 -0.01 8.44
C LEU A 85 -19.02 -0.55 7.03
N SER A 86 -20.11 -0.78 6.29
CA SER A 86 -20.03 -1.24 4.90
C SER A 86 -19.24 -0.29 4.01
N ARG A 87 -19.45 1.03 4.16
CA ARG A 87 -18.63 2.04 3.45
C ARG A 87 -17.16 1.96 3.82
N GLN A 88 -16.85 1.72 5.10
CA GLN A 88 -15.48 1.62 5.58
C GLN A 88 -14.79 0.34 5.06
N GLU A 89 -15.50 -0.79 5.02
CA GLU A 89 -15.00 -2.04 4.46
C GLU A 89 -14.69 -1.89 2.96
N GLN A 90 -15.56 -1.19 2.22
CA GLN A 90 -15.28 -0.84 0.82
C GLN A 90 -14.05 0.06 0.67
N ALA A 91 -13.82 0.99 1.61
CA ALA A 91 -12.63 1.84 1.61
C ALA A 91 -11.35 1.02 1.86
N VAL A 92 -11.40 0.04 2.77
CA VAL A 92 -10.31 -0.93 3.01
C VAL A 92 -10.01 -1.71 1.73
N ASP A 93 -11.01 -2.23 1.04
CA ASP A 93 -10.80 -3.00 -0.19
C ASP A 93 -10.19 -2.15 -1.31
N ARG A 94 -10.63 -0.89 -1.45
CA ARG A 94 -10.00 0.07 -2.38
C ARG A 94 -8.54 0.34 -2.02
N ALA A 95 -8.23 0.53 -0.74
CA ALA A 95 -6.86 0.74 -0.26
C ALA A 95 -5.97 -0.49 -0.52
N ARG A 96 -6.48 -1.70 -0.29
CA ARG A 96 -5.78 -2.96 -0.62
C ARG A 96 -5.45 -3.06 -2.10
N LEU A 97 -6.42 -2.79 -2.97
CA LEU A 97 -6.22 -2.81 -4.42
C LEU A 97 -5.21 -1.74 -4.88
N ALA A 98 -5.25 -0.55 -4.28
CA ALA A 98 -4.29 0.52 -4.56
C ALA A 98 -2.87 0.10 -4.16
N LEU A 99 -2.69 -0.50 -2.98
CA LEU A 99 -1.41 -1.03 -2.53
C LEU A 99 -0.86 -2.12 -3.46
N LEU A 100 -1.69 -3.09 -3.84
CA LEU A 100 -1.29 -4.15 -4.78
C LEU A 100 -0.84 -3.56 -6.14
N THR A 101 -1.54 -2.54 -6.61
CA THR A 101 -1.20 -1.86 -7.87
C THR A 101 0.13 -1.11 -7.75
N ALA A 102 0.36 -0.41 -6.64
CA ALA A 102 1.62 0.28 -6.38
C ALA A 102 2.79 -0.70 -6.28
N ALA A 103 2.64 -1.80 -5.54
CA ALA A 103 3.67 -2.83 -5.40
C ALA A 103 4.05 -3.48 -6.73
N ARG A 104 3.06 -3.77 -7.60
CA ARG A 104 3.33 -4.29 -8.96
C ARG A 104 4.14 -3.29 -9.79
N ARG A 105 3.81 -2.00 -9.72
CA ARG A 105 4.54 -0.95 -10.44
C ARG A 105 5.97 -0.80 -9.93
N GLN A 106 6.18 -0.88 -8.62
CA GLN A 106 7.52 -0.87 -8.02
C GLN A 106 8.34 -2.06 -8.54
N GLY A 107 7.81 -3.28 -8.45
CA GLY A 107 8.53 -4.47 -8.91
C GLY A 107 8.91 -4.42 -10.40
N ALA A 108 8.06 -3.83 -11.25
CA ALA A 108 8.39 -3.63 -12.65
C ALA A 108 9.56 -2.65 -12.86
N ILE A 109 9.62 -1.56 -12.08
CA ILE A 109 10.71 -0.57 -12.15
C ILE A 109 12.00 -1.18 -11.61
N ASP A 110 11.95 -1.92 -10.51
CA ASP A 110 13.11 -2.59 -9.93
C ASP A 110 13.73 -3.59 -10.91
N GLN A 111 12.87 -4.34 -11.63
CA GLN A 111 13.31 -5.26 -12.68
C GLN A 111 14.04 -4.53 -13.82
N VAL A 112 13.47 -3.41 -14.30
CA VAL A 112 14.11 -2.60 -15.35
C VAL A 112 15.42 -2.01 -14.87
N LEU A 113 15.48 -1.49 -13.64
CA LEU A 113 16.70 -0.95 -13.05
C LEU A 113 17.79 -2.02 -12.96
N ALA A 114 17.46 -3.21 -12.44
CA ALA A 114 18.37 -4.34 -12.36
C ALA A 114 18.93 -4.73 -13.73
N GLN A 115 18.08 -4.79 -14.76
CA GLN A 115 18.51 -5.08 -16.12
C GLN A 115 19.50 -4.02 -16.64
N ARG A 116 19.21 -2.72 -16.43
CA ARG A 116 20.10 -1.63 -16.89
C ARG A 116 21.46 -1.66 -16.20
N LEU A 117 21.50 -1.89 -14.89
CA LEU A 117 22.75 -2.03 -14.14
C LEU A 117 23.58 -3.22 -14.64
N GLN A 118 22.93 -4.34 -14.98
CA GLN A 118 23.62 -5.49 -15.56
C GLN A 118 24.19 -5.20 -16.95
N GLU A 119 23.41 -4.55 -17.83
CA GLU A 119 23.85 -4.13 -19.16
C GLU A 119 25.05 -3.18 -19.07
N HIS A 120 24.99 -2.19 -18.19
CA HIS A 120 26.07 -1.25 -17.98
C HIS A 120 27.34 -1.93 -17.45
N GLY A 121 27.20 -2.81 -16.44
CA GLY A 121 28.31 -3.59 -15.91
C GLY A 121 28.98 -4.49 -16.95
N ARG A 122 28.20 -5.08 -17.88
CA ARG A 122 28.75 -5.86 -19.01
C ARG A 122 29.52 -4.98 -19.99
N ALA A 123 28.98 -3.80 -20.31
CA ALA A 123 29.65 -2.86 -21.20
C ALA A 123 30.99 -2.38 -20.63
N LEU A 124 31.03 -2.05 -19.33
CA LEU A 124 32.26 -1.67 -18.62
C LEU A 124 33.32 -2.78 -18.65
N ARG A 125 32.92 -4.03 -18.34
CA ARG A 125 33.84 -5.17 -18.40
C ARG A 125 34.40 -5.41 -19.80
N SER A 126 33.55 -5.32 -20.83
CA SER A 126 34.00 -5.47 -22.21
C SER A 126 34.97 -4.36 -22.64
N ALA A 127 34.70 -3.11 -22.23
CA ALA A 127 35.59 -1.99 -22.50
C ALA A 127 36.95 -2.15 -21.79
N GLU A 128 36.94 -2.57 -20.53
CA GLU A 128 38.17 -2.81 -19.77
C GLU A 128 38.99 -3.97 -20.36
N GLN A 129 38.34 -5.07 -20.73
CA GLN A 129 39.01 -6.20 -21.37
C GLN A 129 39.69 -5.76 -22.68
N LYS A 130 38.99 -5.02 -23.54
CA LYS A 130 39.57 -4.48 -24.78
C LYS A 130 40.80 -3.60 -24.51
N ARG A 131 40.74 -2.78 -23.45
CA ARG A 131 41.87 -1.93 -23.04
C ARG A 131 43.07 -2.77 -22.59
N GLN A 132 42.82 -3.81 -21.79
CA GLN A 132 43.87 -4.71 -21.31
C GLN A 132 44.49 -5.51 -22.47
N ASP A 133 43.68 -6.02 -23.39
CA ASP A 133 44.13 -6.74 -24.58
C ASP A 133 45.01 -5.84 -25.47
N GLU A 134 44.63 -4.58 -25.66
CA GLU A 134 45.41 -3.61 -26.43
C GLU A 134 46.76 -3.30 -25.76
N ILE A 135 46.78 -3.11 -24.43
CA ILE A 135 48.03 -2.92 -23.67
C ILE A 135 48.92 -4.17 -23.80
N ALA A 136 48.36 -5.37 -23.67
CA ALA A 136 49.09 -6.62 -23.82
C ALA A 136 49.69 -6.73 -25.22
N ARG A 137 48.90 -6.45 -26.27
CA ARG A 137 49.35 -6.44 -27.66
C ARG A 137 50.50 -5.46 -27.89
N GLN A 138 50.40 -4.23 -27.40
CA GLN A 138 51.47 -3.24 -27.53
C GLN A 138 52.75 -3.65 -26.78
N SER A 139 52.61 -4.26 -25.60
CA SER A 139 53.75 -4.76 -24.83
C SER A 139 54.47 -5.90 -25.57
N TRP A 140 53.72 -6.77 -26.24
CA TRP A 140 54.25 -7.86 -27.05
C TRP A 140 54.98 -7.34 -28.28
N LEU A 141 54.38 -6.39 -29.03
CA LEU A 141 55.01 -5.76 -30.18
C LEU A 141 56.32 -5.02 -29.85
N ARG A 142 56.44 -4.44 -28.64
CA ARG A 142 57.68 -3.79 -28.20
C ARG A 142 58.77 -4.76 -27.74
N ARG A 143 58.43 -6.02 -27.43
CA ARG A 143 59.36 -7.06 -26.98
C ARG A 143 59.73 -8.06 -28.09
N ALA A 144 59.03 -8.02 -29.22
CA ALA A 144 59.38 -8.82 -30.39
C ALA A 144 60.72 -8.29 -30.97
N PRO A 145 61.72 -9.18 -31.17
CA PRO A 145 63.05 -8.82 -31.69
C PRO A 145 63.02 -8.36 -33.15
#